data_AF-D6XBF8-F1
#
_entry.id   AF-D6XBF8-F1
#
_cell.length_a   1.000
_cell.length_b   1.000
_cell.length_c   1.000
_cell.angle_alpha   90.00
_cell.angle_beta   90.00
_cell.angle_gamma   90.00
#
_symmetry.space_group_name_H-M   'P 1'
#
loop_
_entity.id
_entity.type
_entity.pdbx_description
1 polymer ?
#
loop_
_entity_poly.entity_id
_entity_poly.type
_entity_poly.pdbx_seq_one_letter_code
_entity_poly.pdbx_strand_id
1 'polypeptide(L)'
;MGDRRCATAGRQRIPAAAGVGRLAGNRREEGGIPPEVGGVMGRGSQSGLRFGLLGPPILYGGHSGHGGRDGGQDGPDGQDGAGVRVVGSRKQRILLAALLLEAGRVVSTKSLKEALWGNTPPASAKASLHNHVSRLRRQLDDPERLQAVAPGYLLRVAPGELDVQVFESHVARARGAHADGNWTGTVQACAAALALWRGAPLSGVPSELAGYALVQRLEEARLLLLEWHYDAELALADTRPDALVPELSALAAEHPLRESYHRQLMLALHRTGRQAEALAVHRDLRTRLVEELGVEPGPAVREAHVEVLRGGDGGGRAGADRGGETDRAATTGRPAKAVDFGAASERSRSAAPGAPRADATREDAPQSRT
;
A
#
# COMPACT_ATOMS: atom_id res chain seq x y z
N MET A 1 50.41 -30.15 39.16
CA MET A 1 51.52 -29.21 39.38
C MET A 1 51.22 -27.96 38.54
N GLY A 2 50.83 -26.85 39.19
CA GLY A 2 50.63 -25.47 38.66
C GLY A 2 49.66 -25.30 37.48
N ASP A 3 48.49 -24.68 37.53
CA ASP A 3 48.03 -23.42 38.13
C ASP A 3 48.73 -22.14 37.61
N ARG A 4 47.89 -21.11 37.33
CA ARG A 4 48.17 -19.69 36.99
C ARG A 4 48.39 -19.38 35.49
N ARG A 5 47.73 -18.37 34.88
CA ARG A 5 47.45 -17.01 35.38
C ARG A 5 46.17 -16.38 34.80
N CYS A 6 45.39 -15.81 35.72
CA CYS A 6 44.55 -14.63 35.49
C CYS A 6 45.38 -13.42 35.05
N ALA A 7 44.79 -12.55 34.22
CA ALA A 7 45.14 -11.14 34.16
C ALA A 7 43.85 -10.29 34.12
N THR A 8 43.94 -9.22 34.89
CA THR A 8 42.93 -8.36 35.49
C THR A 8 42.64 -7.09 34.68
N ALA A 9 41.54 -6.42 35.05
CA ALA A 9 41.22 -4.99 34.89
C ALA A 9 40.70 -4.54 33.50
N GLY A 10 39.71 -3.64 33.37
CA GLY A 10 39.23 -2.67 34.34
C GLY A 10 37.79 -2.18 34.09
N ARG A 11 37.26 -1.59 35.16
CA ARG A 11 35.89 -1.16 35.42
C ARG A 11 35.88 0.37 35.38
N GLN A 12 35.16 1.01 34.46
CA GLN A 12 34.79 2.44 34.52
C GLN A 12 33.39 2.59 33.91
N ARG A 13 32.33 2.69 34.72
CA ARG A 13 31.72 3.89 35.34
C ARG A 13 30.96 4.79 34.35
N ILE A 14 29.64 4.75 34.53
CA ILE A 14 28.57 5.61 33.99
C ILE A 14 28.63 7.01 34.64
N PRO A 15 28.07 8.05 33.99
CA PRO A 15 26.89 8.75 34.54
C PRO A 15 25.81 8.93 33.44
N ALA A 16 24.52 8.61 33.58
CA ALA A 16 23.50 9.03 34.55
C ALA A 16 23.32 10.55 34.61
N ALA A 17 22.35 11.06 33.87
CA ALA A 17 21.70 12.34 34.11
C ALA A 17 20.18 12.11 34.24
N ALA A 18 19.69 12.29 35.46
CA ALA A 18 18.28 12.41 35.83
C ALA A 18 17.71 13.75 35.31
N GLY A 19 16.44 13.85 34.93
CA GLY A 19 15.30 14.15 35.82
C GLY A 19 15.05 15.67 35.80
N VAL A 20 13.86 16.20 35.47
CA VAL A 20 12.69 16.47 36.35
C VAL A 20 11.67 17.18 35.41
N GLY A 21 10.34 17.05 35.49
CA GLY A 21 9.50 16.47 36.53
C GLY A 21 8.04 16.33 36.10
N ARG A 22 7.31 15.70 37.01
CA ARG A 22 5.89 15.38 36.98
C ARG A 22 5.30 15.97 38.26
N LEU A 23 4.12 16.60 38.21
CA LEU A 23 3.08 16.79 39.25
C LEU A 23 1.87 17.40 38.52
N ALA A 24 0.79 16.66 38.21
CA ALA A 24 -0.34 16.24 39.05
C ALA A 24 -1.42 17.34 39.26
N GLY A 25 -2.69 17.03 38.95
CA GLY A 25 -3.86 17.75 39.48
C GLY A 25 -5.09 17.83 38.57
N ASN A 26 -6.04 16.91 38.77
CA ASN A 26 -7.41 16.91 38.20
C ASN A 26 -8.23 18.18 38.52
N ARG A 27 -9.11 18.59 37.60
CA ARG A 27 -10.52 18.93 37.92
C ARG A 27 -11.42 18.91 36.69
N ARG A 28 -12.64 18.38 36.90
CA ARG A 28 -13.80 18.36 35.99
C ARG A 28 -14.48 19.73 35.95
N GLU A 29 -15.08 20.07 34.82
CA GLU A 29 -16.29 20.89 34.58
C GLU A 29 -16.48 20.92 33.05
N GLU A 30 -17.46 20.19 32.49
CA GLU A 30 -18.83 20.60 32.17
C GLU A 30 -18.97 21.67 31.05
N GLY A 31 -19.70 21.29 29.99
CA GLY A 31 -20.60 22.17 29.27
C GLY A 31 -20.03 22.99 28.12
N GLY A 32 -20.25 22.55 26.88
CA GLY A 32 -20.11 23.42 25.71
C GLY A 32 -20.08 22.68 24.38
N ILE A 33 -21.25 22.32 23.86
CA ILE A 33 -21.46 21.91 22.47
C ILE A 33 -21.27 23.14 21.59
N PRO A 34 -20.33 23.20 20.63
CA PRO A 34 -20.38 24.17 19.55
C PRO A 34 -21.18 23.61 18.36
N PRO A 35 -21.86 24.48 17.61
CA PRO A 35 -22.97 24.10 16.74
C PRO A 35 -22.49 23.44 15.44
N GLU A 36 -23.40 22.62 14.92
CA GLU A 36 -23.39 22.06 13.58
C GLU A 36 -22.98 23.11 12.54
N VAL A 37 -21.88 22.82 11.83
CA VAL A 37 -21.64 23.38 10.51
C VAL A 37 -22.04 22.33 9.48
N GLY A 38 -23.18 22.61 8.87
CA GLY A 38 -23.78 21.85 7.79
C GLY A 38 -22.82 21.63 6.62
N GLY A 39 -23.14 20.57 5.89
CA GLY A 39 -22.31 19.98 4.86
C GLY A 39 -21.85 20.95 3.78
N VAL A 40 -20.59 20.78 3.42
CA VAL A 40 -20.13 20.90 2.04
C VAL A 40 -19.30 19.66 1.77
N MET A 41 -19.80 18.79 0.89
CA MET A 41 -19.05 17.66 0.35
C MET A 41 -17.77 18.17 -0.32
N GLY A 42 -16.64 18.05 0.37
CA GLY A 42 -15.33 18.30 -0.19
C GLY A 42 -14.91 17.12 -1.04
N ARG A 43 -15.06 17.22 -2.37
CA ARG A 43 -14.19 16.50 -3.31
C ARG A 43 -12.76 16.68 -2.81
N GLY A 44 -12.14 15.60 -2.33
CA GLY A 44 -10.79 15.59 -1.76
C GLY A 44 -9.84 16.34 -2.69
N SER A 45 -9.38 17.49 -2.21
CA SER A 45 -8.72 18.51 -3.01
C SER A 45 -7.36 18.02 -3.50
N GLN A 46 -7.32 17.40 -4.69
CA GLN A 46 -6.08 17.26 -5.47
C GLN A 46 -5.49 18.63 -5.86
N SER A 47 -6.19 19.73 -5.56
CA SER A 47 -5.84 21.12 -5.89
C SER A 47 -4.53 21.61 -5.25
N GLY A 48 -3.99 20.89 -4.26
CA GLY A 48 -2.72 21.22 -3.60
C GLY A 48 -1.53 20.35 -4.00
N LEU A 49 -1.74 19.19 -4.61
CA LEU A 49 -0.67 18.25 -4.94
C LEU A 49 0.21 18.80 -6.06
N ARG A 50 1.53 18.63 -5.93
CA ARG A 50 2.53 19.04 -6.92
C ARG A 50 3.43 17.88 -7.32
N PHE A 51 3.66 16.94 -6.41
CA PHE A 51 4.58 15.82 -6.59
C PHE A 51 3.91 14.49 -6.27
N GLY A 52 4.16 13.49 -7.11
CA GLY A 52 3.61 12.16 -6.91
C GLY A 52 4.65 11.05 -6.95
N LEU A 53 4.71 10.24 -5.89
CA LEU A 53 5.57 9.05 -5.77
C LEU A 53 4.78 7.75 -5.52
N LEU A 54 3.47 7.80 -5.26
CA LEU A 54 2.59 6.62 -5.13
C LEU A 54 2.22 6.05 -6.50
N GLY A 55 3.25 5.66 -7.26
CA GLY A 55 3.20 5.28 -8.67
C GLY A 55 4.48 5.74 -9.36
N PRO A 56 4.49 5.86 -10.70
CA PRO A 56 5.60 6.48 -11.40
C PRO A 56 5.77 7.93 -10.95
N PRO A 57 7.01 8.45 -10.79
CA PRO A 57 7.22 9.85 -10.45
C PRO A 57 6.55 10.80 -11.45
N ILE A 58 5.61 11.60 -10.94
CA ILE A 58 4.84 12.59 -11.73
C ILE A 58 4.92 13.97 -11.09
N LEU A 59 4.62 14.98 -11.90
CA LEU A 59 4.32 16.33 -11.45
C LEU A 59 2.84 16.59 -11.70
N TYR A 60 2.11 17.01 -10.67
CA TYR A 60 0.73 17.47 -10.87
C TYR A 60 0.74 18.88 -11.46
N GLY A 61 -0.13 19.11 -12.44
CA GLY A 61 -0.37 20.43 -12.98
C GLY A 61 -1.01 21.31 -11.91
N GLY A 62 -0.25 22.28 -11.40
CA GLY A 62 -0.83 23.37 -10.65
C GLY A 62 -1.79 24.14 -11.55
N HIS A 63 -2.99 24.46 -11.05
CA HIS A 63 -3.78 25.55 -11.61
C HIS A 63 -2.86 26.78 -11.66
N SER A 64 -2.41 27.14 -12.85
CA SER A 64 -1.84 28.46 -13.08
C SER A 64 -3.04 29.39 -13.17
N GLY A 65 -3.51 29.84 -12.01
CA GLY A 65 -4.35 31.03 -11.94
C GLY A 65 -3.51 32.25 -12.32
N HIS A 66 -3.10 32.34 -13.59
CA HIS A 66 -2.63 33.59 -14.16
C HIS A 66 -3.83 34.21 -14.87
N GLY A 67 -4.63 34.94 -14.09
CA GLY A 67 -5.61 35.88 -14.61
C GLY A 67 -4.88 37.05 -15.29
N GLY A 68 -4.35 36.80 -16.48
CA GLY A 68 -3.95 37.82 -17.43
C GLY A 68 -5.18 38.21 -18.22
N ARG A 69 -5.70 39.41 -17.94
CA ARG A 69 -6.72 40.07 -18.77
C ARG A 69 -6.22 40.14 -20.21
N ASP A 70 -6.89 39.42 -21.11
CA ASP A 70 -7.12 39.93 -22.46
C ASP A 70 -8.43 39.34 -22.98
N GLY A 71 -9.33 40.21 -23.40
CA GLY A 71 -10.66 39.83 -23.89
C GLY A 71 -10.57 39.20 -25.27
N GLY A 72 -11.41 38.19 -25.53
CA GLY A 72 -11.66 37.73 -26.88
C GLY A 72 -12.15 36.29 -26.99
N GLN A 73 -13.46 36.15 -27.16
CA GLN A 73 -14.20 35.03 -27.77
C GLN A 73 -14.39 33.73 -26.94
N ASP A 74 -15.63 33.55 -26.48
CA ASP A 74 -16.17 32.31 -25.94
C ASP A 74 -16.14 31.16 -26.97
N GLY A 75 -15.47 30.07 -26.59
CA GLY A 75 -15.64 28.74 -27.18
C GLY A 75 -15.95 27.74 -26.05
N PRO A 76 -17.07 27.00 -26.09
CA PRO A 76 -17.39 26.03 -25.05
C PRO A 76 -16.73 24.70 -25.41
N ASP A 77 -15.66 24.35 -24.69
CA ASP A 77 -15.19 22.98 -24.39
C ASP A 77 -13.72 23.00 -23.97
N GLY A 78 -13.46 23.59 -22.80
CA GLY A 78 -12.18 23.49 -22.09
C GLY A 78 -12.36 22.71 -20.81
N GLN A 79 -12.23 21.38 -20.86
CA GLN A 79 -11.99 20.60 -19.65
C GLN A 79 -10.61 20.97 -19.12
N ASP A 80 -10.54 21.95 -18.23
CA ASP A 80 -9.38 22.21 -17.38
C ASP A 80 -9.26 21.09 -16.34
N GLY A 81 -8.91 19.90 -16.83
CA GLY A 81 -8.44 18.81 -15.99
C GLY A 81 -7.10 19.20 -15.39
N ALA A 82 -6.96 19.09 -14.07
CA ALA A 82 -5.67 19.18 -13.38
C ALA A 82 -4.69 18.20 -14.03
N GLY A 83 -3.88 18.68 -14.98
CA GLY A 83 -3.13 17.82 -15.88
C GLY A 83 -1.99 17.14 -15.15
N VAL A 84 -2.07 15.82 -14.97
CA VAL A 84 -0.94 15.02 -14.52
C VAL A 84 0.15 15.05 -15.59
N ARG A 85 1.31 15.64 -15.29
CA ARG A 85 2.46 15.67 -16.18
C ARG A 85 3.39 14.51 -15.86
N VAL A 86 3.37 13.51 -16.74
CA VAL A 86 4.28 12.37 -16.67
C VAL A 86 5.68 12.84 -17.06
N VAL A 87 6.65 12.60 -16.18
CA VAL A 87 8.06 12.85 -16.47
C VAL A 87 8.55 11.75 -17.42
N GLY A 88 8.59 12.05 -18.72
CA GLY A 88 8.81 11.05 -19.77
C GLY A 88 10.17 10.35 -19.74
N SER A 89 11.25 11.06 -19.39
CA SER A 89 12.59 10.48 -19.35
C SER A 89 12.85 9.70 -18.05
N ARG A 90 13.33 8.45 -18.16
CA ARG A 90 13.75 7.63 -17.00
C ARG A 90 14.74 8.36 -16.10
N LYS A 91 15.75 9.02 -16.68
CA LYS A 91 16.75 9.79 -15.90
C LYS A 91 16.12 10.98 -15.19
N GLN A 92 15.12 11.65 -15.78
CA GLN A 92 14.40 12.73 -15.09
C GLN A 92 13.53 12.21 -13.94
N ARG A 93 12.86 11.05 -14.11
CA ARG A 93 12.12 10.39 -13.00
C ARG A 93 13.03 10.05 -11.84
N ILE A 94 14.20 9.49 -12.14
CA ILE A 94 15.23 9.17 -11.14
C ILE A 94 15.71 10.43 -10.42
N LEU A 95 16.02 11.51 -11.16
CA LEU A 95 16.43 12.79 -10.56
C LEU A 95 15.34 13.37 -9.65
N LEU A 96 14.09 13.38 -10.12
CA LEU A 96 12.96 13.88 -9.36
C LEU A 96 12.73 13.04 -8.10
N ALA A 97 12.74 11.71 -8.22
CA ALA A 97 12.60 10.81 -7.09
C ALA A 97 13.72 11.01 -6.06
N ALA A 98 14.99 11.10 -6.48
CA ALA A 98 16.11 11.36 -5.58
C ALA A 98 15.95 12.66 -4.78
N LEU A 99 15.41 13.71 -5.41
CA LEU A 99 15.15 14.99 -4.75
C LEU A 99 13.92 14.95 -3.82
N LEU A 100 12.88 14.20 -4.17
CA LEU A 100 11.65 14.11 -3.39
C LEU A 100 11.75 13.16 -2.19
N LEU A 101 12.57 12.10 -2.29
CA LEU A 101 12.91 11.25 -1.14
C LEU A 101 13.62 12.05 -0.03
N GLU A 102 14.31 13.11 -0.44
CA GLU A 102 15.02 14.07 0.40
C GLU A 102 14.35 15.45 0.35
N ALA A 103 13.01 15.49 0.26
CA ALA A 103 12.24 16.72 0.12
C ALA A 103 12.62 17.77 1.18
N GLY A 104 12.94 18.98 0.73
CA GLY A 104 13.39 20.08 1.59
C GLY A 104 14.83 19.97 2.12
N ARG A 105 15.58 18.91 1.79
CA ARG A 105 16.99 18.73 2.16
C ARG A 105 17.91 18.90 0.95
N VAL A 106 19.17 19.22 1.21
CA VAL A 106 20.20 19.34 0.17
C VAL A 106 20.68 17.95 -0.24
N VAL A 107 20.48 17.57 -1.49
CA VAL A 107 21.02 16.34 -2.09
C VAL A 107 22.31 16.67 -2.84
N SER A 108 23.40 16.01 -2.46
CA SER A 108 24.72 16.30 -3.03
C SER A 108 24.80 15.99 -4.53
N THR A 109 25.62 16.73 -5.26
CA THR A 109 25.92 16.45 -6.68
C THR A 109 26.45 15.03 -6.90
N LYS A 110 27.20 14.49 -5.93
CA LYS A 110 27.73 13.12 -5.97
C LYS A 110 26.59 12.10 -5.89
N SER A 111 25.70 12.24 -4.91
CA SER A 111 24.54 11.36 -4.73
C SER A 111 23.61 11.39 -5.94
N LEU A 112 23.36 12.56 -6.52
CA LEU A 112 22.55 12.66 -7.74
C LEU A 112 23.21 11.99 -8.95
N LYS A 113 24.54 12.06 -9.07
CA LYS A 113 25.26 11.35 -10.13
C LYS A 113 25.18 9.84 -9.93
N GLU A 114 25.35 9.37 -8.72
CA GLU A 114 25.24 7.95 -8.36
C GLU A 114 23.82 7.43 -8.60
N ALA A 115 22.79 8.17 -8.21
CA ALA A 115 21.40 7.85 -8.51
C ALA A 115 21.15 7.73 -10.02
N LEU A 116 21.71 8.66 -10.81
CA LEU A 116 21.50 8.69 -12.26
C LEU A 116 22.30 7.64 -13.01
N TRP A 117 23.56 7.40 -12.67
CA TRP A 117 24.49 6.59 -13.48
C TRP A 117 25.08 5.39 -12.74
N GLY A 118 24.75 5.21 -11.47
CA GLY A 118 25.37 4.19 -10.61
C GLY A 118 26.88 4.37 -10.54
N ASN A 119 27.60 3.26 -10.66
CA ASN A 119 29.07 3.21 -10.59
C ASN A 119 29.78 3.58 -11.90
N THR A 120 29.05 3.86 -12.99
CA THR A 120 29.62 4.15 -14.31
C THR A 120 29.19 5.53 -14.85
N PRO A 121 29.55 6.64 -14.16
CA PRO A 121 29.25 7.98 -14.64
C PRO A 121 30.04 8.31 -15.92
N PRO A 122 29.42 8.94 -16.94
CA PRO A 122 30.15 9.42 -18.11
C PRO A 122 31.10 10.57 -17.73
N ALA A 123 32.13 10.80 -18.54
CA ALA A 123 33.03 11.95 -18.35
C ALA A 123 32.27 13.30 -18.32
N SER A 124 31.15 13.38 -19.03
CA SER A 124 30.25 14.55 -19.08
C SER A 124 29.17 14.56 -17.99
N ALA A 125 29.25 13.73 -16.94
CA ALA A 125 28.21 13.60 -15.92
C ALA A 125 27.84 14.93 -15.23
N LYS A 126 28.81 15.82 -15.02
CA LYS A 126 28.54 17.15 -14.44
C LYS A 126 27.66 18.01 -15.36
N ALA A 127 28.03 18.12 -16.64
CA ALA A 127 27.26 18.86 -17.64
C ALA A 127 25.87 18.24 -17.87
N SER A 128 25.82 16.90 -17.94
CA SER A 128 24.56 16.15 -18.09
C SER A 128 23.62 16.36 -16.90
N LEU A 129 24.13 16.40 -15.67
CA LEU A 129 23.32 16.70 -14.49
C LEU A 129 22.74 18.12 -14.56
N HIS A 130 23.55 19.14 -14.90
CA HIS A 130 23.05 20.50 -15.07
C HIS A 130 21.96 20.58 -16.14
N ASN A 131 22.08 19.83 -17.24
CA ASN A 131 21.04 19.75 -18.28
C ASN A 131 19.76 19.11 -17.74
N HIS A 132 19.85 18.01 -16.99
CA HIS A 132 18.68 17.37 -16.39
C HIS A 132 17.99 18.27 -15.36
N VAL A 133 18.75 18.97 -14.51
CA VAL A 133 18.23 19.94 -13.55
C VAL A 133 17.54 21.10 -14.26
N SER A 134 18.16 21.65 -15.31
CA SER A 134 17.57 22.75 -16.08
C SER A 134 16.27 22.35 -16.77
N ARG A 135 16.19 21.12 -17.30
CA ARG A 135 14.94 20.59 -17.86
C ARG A 135 13.89 20.35 -16.78
N LEU A 136 14.28 19.85 -15.60
CA LEU A 136 13.35 19.65 -14.49
C LEU A 136 12.79 20.99 -14.00
N ARG A 137 13.62 22.03 -13.84
CA ARG A 137 13.18 23.39 -13.48
C ARG A 137 12.07 23.92 -14.39
N ARG A 138 12.16 23.66 -15.70
CA ARG A 138 11.14 24.07 -16.69
C ARG A 138 9.82 23.32 -16.56
N GLN A 139 9.82 22.18 -15.87
CA GLN A 139 8.61 21.37 -15.64
C GLN A 139 7.92 21.70 -14.31
N LEU A 140 8.62 22.38 -13.39
CA LEU A 140 8.06 22.83 -12.13
C LEU A 140 7.13 24.04 -12.34
N ASP A 141 6.22 24.23 -11.40
CA ASP A 141 5.35 25.41 -11.31
C ASP A 141 6.14 26.68 -10.98
N ASP A 142 7.16 26.56 -10.15
CA ASP A 142 8.12 27.61 -9.83
C ASP A 142 9.57 27.09 -10.02
N PRO A 143 10.36 27.68 -10.94
CA PRO A 143 11.77 27.33 -11.13
C PRO A 143 12.64 27.51 -9.88
N GLU A 144 12.29 28.43 -8.97
CA GLU A 144 13.04 28.69 -7.75
C GLU A 144 12.87 27.60 -6.69
N ARG A 145 11.91 26.69 -6.85
CA ARG A 145 11.79 25.52 -5.96
C ARG A 145 13.00 24.62 -6.02
N LEU A 146 13.65 24.49 -7.19
CA LEU A 146 14.85 23.68 -7.35
C LEU A 146 16.09 24.56 -7.30
N GLN A 147 16.66 24.70 -6.11
CA GLN A 147 17.80 25.57 -5.85
C GLN A 147 19.12 24.83 -5.99
N ALA A 148 20.14 25.53 -6.47
CA ALA A 148 21.52 25.06 -6.39
C ALA A 148 22.10 25.57 -5.06
N VAL A 149 22.33 24.67 -4.12
CA VAL A 149 22.86 24.98 -2.78
C VAL A 149 24.06 24.07 -2.56
N ALA A 150 25.26 24.64 -2.43
CA ALA A 150 26.47 23.83 -2.27
C ALA A 150 26.34 22.86 -1.08
N PRO A 151 26.70 21.56 -1.24
CA PRO A 151 27.40 20.93 -2.37
C PRO A 151 26.47 20.28 -3.45
N GLY A 152 25.20 20.66 -3.54
CA GLY A 152 24.26 20.07 -4.49
C GLY A 152 23.00 20.87 -4.76
N TYR A 153 21.84 20.23 -4.63
CA TYR A 153 20.54 20.81 -4.97
C TYR A 153 19.52 20.56 -3.88
N LEU A 154 18.61 21.51 -3.72
CA LEU A 154 17.49 21.41 -2.79
C LEU A 154 16.20 21.60 -3.59
N LEU A 155 15.24 20.69 -3.41
CA LEU A 155 13.89 20.85 -3.93
C LEU A 155 12.95 21.25 -2.78
N ARG A 156 12.39 22.46 -2.86
CA ARG A 156 11.39 22.96 -1.91
C ARG A 156 10.05 22.29 -2.17
N VAL A 157 9.54 21.62 -1.16
CA VAL A 157 8.23 20.97 -1.13
C VAL A 157 7.49 21.49 0.09
N ALA A 158 6.38 22.18 -0.11
CA ALA A 158 5.54 22.66 0.99
C ALA A 158 4.71 21.50 1.57
N PRO A 159 4.28 21.59 2.84
CA PRO A 159 3.40 20.59 3.42
C PRO A 159 2.14 20.38 2.57
N GLY A 160 1.82 19.12 2.26
CA GLY A 160 0.65 18.76 1.47
C GLY A 160 0.85 18.77 -0.05
N GLU A 161 2.05 19.12 -0.54
CA GLU A 161 2.35 19.10 -1.99
C GLU A 161 2.83 17.72 -2.48
N LEU A 162 3.28 16.84 -1.58
CA LEU A 162 3.76 15.50 -1.89
C LEU A 162 2.71 14.45 -1.49
N ASP A 163 2.30 13.62 -2.45
CA ASP A 163 1.26 12.61 -2.23
C ASP A 163 1.57 11.63 -1.08
N VAL A 164 2.84 11.25 -0.89
CA VAL A 164 3.27 10.40 0.23
C VAL A 164 3.00 11.07 1.59
N GLN A 165 3.26 12.38 1.72
CA GLN A 165 2.99 13.10 2.97
C GLN A 165 1.47 13.23 3.23
N VAL A 166 0.70 13.48 2.17
CA VAL A 166 -0.77 13.54 2.24
C VAL A 166 -1.34 12.16 2.60
N PHE A 167 -0.81 11.09 2.00
CA PHE A 167 -1.15 9.72 2.32
C PHE A 167 -0.87 9.38 3.79
N GLU A 168 0.32 9.68 4.31
CA GLU A 168 0.66 9.44 5.71
C GLU A 168 -0.26 10.21 6.68
N SER A 169 -0.66 11.43 6.33
CA SER A 169 -1.66 12.20 7.09
C SER A 169 -3.03 11.51 7.08
N HIS A 170 -3.48 11.00 5.93
CA HIS A 170 -4.73 10.23 5.86
C HIS A 170 -4.65 8.91 6.62
N VAL A 171 -3.52 8.20 6.61
CA VAL A 171 -3.29 6.98 7.42
C VAL A 171 -3.46 7.29 8.90
N ALA A 172 -2.84 8.38 9.39
CA ALA A 172 -2.97 8.78 10.79
C ALA A 172 -4.42 9.11 11.17
N ARG A 173 -5.16 9.80 10.28
CA ARG A 173 -6.58 10.12 10.48
C ARG A 173 -7.47 8.87 10.47
N ALA A 174 -7.24 7.95 9.52
CA ALA A 174 -7.97 6.69 9.43
C ALA A 174 -7.74 5.84 10.69
N ARG A 175 -6.49 5.77 11.18
CA ARG A 175 -6.16 5.07 12.41
C ARG A 175 -6.90 5.64 13.63
N GLY A 176 -6.90 6.97 13.77
CA GLY A 176 -7.63 7.64 14.85
C GLY A 176 -9.13 7.36 14.78
N ALA A 177 -9.73 7.55 13.60
CA ALA A 177 -11.16 7.32 13.40
C ALA A 177 -11.55 5.84 13.64
N HIS A 178 -10.72 4.89 13.22
CA HIS A 178 -10.98 3.45 13.44
C HIS A 178 -10.90 3.10 14.92
N ALA A 179 -9.91 3.62 15.64
CA ALA A 179 -9.76 3.43 17.09
C ALA A 179 -10.93 4.03 17.88
N ASP A 180 -11.48 5.16 17.42
CA ASP A 180 -12.62 5.84 18.05
C ASP A 180 -13.98 5.23 17.66
N GLY A 181 -14.01 4.22 16.78
CA GLY A 181 -15.26 3.65 16.24
C GLY A 181 -16.03 4.60 15.31
N ASN A 182 -15.39 5.67 14.84
CA ASN A 182 -15.95 6.58 13.85
C ASN A 182 -15.84 5.95 12.44
N TRP A 183 -16.77 5.08 12.11
CA TRP A 183 -16.76 4.32 10.85
C TRP A 183 -16.86 5.21 9.62
N THR A 184 -17.74 6.22 9.63
CA THR A 184 -17.86 7.18 8.52
C THR A 184 -16.56 7.94 8.29
N GLY A 185 -15.91 8.41 9.36
CA GLY A 185 -14.61 9.08 9.27
C GLY A 185 -13.50 8.15 8.77
N THR A 186 -13.55 6.88 9.15
CA THR A 186 -12.60 5.85 8.70
C THR A 186 -12.73 5.62 7.20
N VAL A 187 -13.95 5.37 6.69
CA VAL A 187 -14.21 5.19 5.26
C VAL A 187 -13.72 6.39 4.45
N GLN A 188 -14.05 7.61 4.88
CA GLN A 188 -13.63 8.84 4.20
C GLN A 188 -12.11 9.00 4.17
N ALA A 189 -11.43 8.75 5.28
CA ALA A 189 -9.97 8.86 5.36
C ALA A 189 -9.27 7.77 4.54
N CYS A 190 -9.76 6.53 4.59
CA CYS A 190 -9.22 5.43 3.80
C CYS A 190 -9.42 5.65 2.30
N ALA A 191 -10.63 6.01 1.86
CA ALA A 191 -10.92 6.29 0.45
C ALA A 191 -10.03 7.42 -0.08
N ALA A 192 -9.87 8.50 0.69
CA ALA A 192 -8.98 9.59 0.32
C ALA A 192 -7.51 9.16 0.19
N ALA A 193 -7.02 8.30 1.10
CA ALA A 193 -5.66 7.77 1.04
C ALA A 193 -5.45 6.85 -0.18
N LEU A 194 -6.38 5.92 -0.40
CA LEU A 194 -6.30 4.92 -1.47
C LEU A 194 -6.40 5.58 -2.86
N ALA A 195 -7.17 6.66 -3.00
CA ALA A 195 -7.27 7.42 -4.25
C ALA A 195 -5.95 8.10 -4.70
N LEU A 196 -4.96 8.21 -3.81
CA LEU A 196 -3.64 8.76 -4.17
C LEU A 196 -2.76 7.75 -4.91
N TRP A 197 -3.08 6.46 -4.82
CA TRP A 197 -2.30 5.38 -5.43
C TRP A 197 -2.59 5.27 -6.92
N ARG A 198 -1.52 5.31 -7.73
CA ARG A 198 -1.55 5.12 -9.19
C ARG A 198 -0.83 3.84 -9.64
N GLY A 199 -0.39 3.01 -8.70
CA GLY A 199 0.37 1.79 -8.95
C GLY A 199 1.46 1.59 -7.91
N ALA A 200 2.42 0.72 -8.22
CA ALA A 200 3.57 0.46 -7.34
C ALA A 200 4.35 1.76 -7.08
N PRO A 201 4.60 2.12 -5.79
CA PRO A 201 5.36 3.31 -5.42
C PRO A 201 6.71 3.35 -6.12
N LEU A 202 7.09 4.53 -6.60
CA LEU A 202 8.37 4.76 -7.28
C LEU A 202 8.60 3.87 -8.52
N SER A 203 7.54 3.36 -9.14
CA SER A 203 7.68 2.54 -10.35
C SER A 203 8.43 3.27 -11.47
N GLY A 204 9.33 2.56 -12.14
CA GLY A 204 10.23 3.15 -13.14
C GLY A 204 11.46 3.86 -12.57
N VAL A 205 11.68 3.80 -11.24
CA VAL A 205 12.92 4.17 -10.56
C VAL A 205 13.67 2.90 -10.14
N PRO A 206 15.02 2.86 -10.21
CA PRO A 206 15.80 1.73 -9.71
C PRO A 206 15.55 1.47 -8.21
N SER A 207 15.48 0.20 -7.81
CA SER A 207 15.18 -0.21 -6.43
C SER A 207 16.22 0.28 -5.43
N GLU A 208 17.48 0.43 -5.85
CA GLU A 208 18.58 0.94 -5.05
C GLU A 208 18.34 2.39 -4.60
N LEU A 209 17.65 3.17 -5.45
CA LEU A 209 17.28 4.55 -5.13
C LEU A 209 15.92 4.64 -4.44
N ALA A 210 14.95 3.83 -4.87
CA ALA A 210 13.57 3.90 -4.37
C ALA A 210 13.46 3.63 -2.86
N GLY A 211 14.49 3.03 -2.25
CA GLY A 211 14.52 2.70 -0.84
C GLY A 211 13.54 1.57 -0.57
N TYR A 212 14.02 0.33 -0.68
CA TYR A 212 13.21 -0.88 -0.47
C TYR A 212 12.34 -0.79 0.80
N ALA A 213 12.91 -0.30 1.91
CA ALA A 213 12.18 -0.11 3.16
C ALA A 213 11.02 0.90 3.09
N LEU A 214 11.16 1.98 2.31
CA LEU A 214 10.08 2.96 2.14
C LEU A 214 8.93 2.36 1.33
N VAL A 215 9.24 1.71 0.20
CA VAL A 215 8.22 1.07 -0.65
C VAL A 215 7.45 0.02 0.15
N GLN A 216 8.16 -0.86 0.87
CA GLN A 216 7.53 -1.86 1.74
C GLN A 216 6.66 -1.23 2.83
N ARG A 217 7.13 -0.16 3.48
CA ARG A 217 6.33 0.56 4.49
C ARG A 217 5.04 1.14 3.90
N LEU A 218 5.10 1.71 2.69
CA LEU A 218 3.93 2.27 2.03
C LEU A 218 2.94 1.18 1.62
N GLU A 219 3.44 0.07 1.07
CA GLU A 219 2.62 -1.09 0.71
C GLU A 219 1.93 -1.69 1.94
N GLU A 220 2.65 -1.86 3.05
CA GLU A 220 2.07 -2.31 4.32
C GLU A 220 0.99 -1.35 4.84
N ALA A 221 1.25 -0.04 4.80
CA ALA A 221 0.28 0.96 5.20
C ALA A 221 -0.99 0.94 4.32
N ARG A 222 -0.84 0.64 3.02
CA ARG A 222 -1.98 0.46 2.11
C ARG A 222 -2.83 -0.74 2.51
N LEU A 223 -2.20 -1.85 2.87
CA LEU A 223 -2.92 -3.05 3.30
C LEU A 223 -3.68 -2.78 4.60
N LEU A 224 -3.04 -2.15 5.59
CA LEU A 224 -3.72 -1.74 6.82
C LEU A 224 -4.91 -0.77 6.58
N LEU A 225 -4.79 0.14 5.61
CA LEU A 225 -5.90 1.01 5.23
C LEU A 225 -7.08 0.26 4.62
N LEU A 226 -6.81 -0.76 3.79
CA LEU A 226 -7.85 -1.63 3.25
C LEU A 226 -8.52 -2.40 4.39
N GLU A 227 -7.74 -2.94 5.33
CA GLU A 227 -8.27 -3.62 6.51
C GLU A 227 -9.23 -2.69 7.30
N TRP A 228 -8.83 -1.45 7.59
CA TRP A 228 -9.70 -0.49 8.29
C TRP A 228 -10.89 -0.04 7.45
N HIS A 229 -10.72 0.08 6.13
CA HIS A 229 -11.79 0.46 5.22
C HIS A 229 -12.91 -0.58 5.25
N TYR A 230 -12.57 -1.86 5.09
CA TYR A 230 -13.56 -2.94 5.12
C TYR A 230 -14.18 -3.18 6.48
N ASP A 231 -13.42 -3.00 7.57
CA ASP A 231 -14.00 -3.01 8.92
C ASP A 231 -15.08 -1.93 9.06
N ALA A 232 -14.80 -0.72 8.59
CA ALA A 232 -15.73 0.39 8.66
C ALA A 232 -16.94 0.20 7.73
N GLU A 233 -16.73 -0.26 6.49
CA GLU A 233 -17.80 -0.62 5.55
C GLU A 233 -18.71 -1.71 6.11
N LEU A 234 -18.16 -2.73 6.77
CA LEU A 234 -18.96 -3.76 7.43
C LEU A 234 -19.65 -3.25 8.70
N ALA A 235 -19.14 -2.22 9.36
CA ALA A 235 -19.78 -1.66 10.55
C ALA A 235 -20.95 -0.71 10.23
N LEU A 236 -20.96 -0.12 9.02
CA LEU A 236 -22.01 0.79 8.57
C LEU A 236 -23.24 0.01 8.08
N ALA A 237 -24.44 0.44 8.51
CA ALA A 237 -25.70 -0.23 8.17
C ALA A 237 -26.14 -0.03 6.71
N ASP A 238 -25.68 1.04 6.05
CA ASP A 238 -26.06 1.39 4.68
C ASP A 238 -25.23 0.67 3.62
N THR A 239 -24.16 -0.03 4.02
CA THR A 239 -23.26 -0.71 3.08
C THR A 239 -23.88 -1.99 2.54
N ARG A 240 -23.67 -2.22 1.24
CA ARG A 240 -24.06 -3.42 0.50
C ARG A 240 -22.96 -4.48 0.63
N PRO A 241 -23.06 -5.47 1.56
CA PRO A 241 -21.98 -6.43 1.80
C PRO A 241 -21.67 -7.29 0.56
N ASP A 242 -22.63 -7.49 -0.34
CA ASP A 242 -22.46 -8.17 -1.62
C ASP A 242 -21.46 -7.48 -2.55
N ALA A 243 -21.38 -6.15 -2.51
CA ALA A 243 -20.44 -5.39 -3.32
C ALA A 243 -18.98 -5.57 -2.86
N LEU A 244 -18.76 -5.92 -1.58
CA LEU A 244 -17.42 -6.09 -1.00
C LEU A 244 -16.82 -7.47 -1.27
N VAL A 245 -17.65 -8.49 -1.51
CA VAL A 245 -17.22 -9.89 -1.64
C VAL A 245 -16.15 -10.10 -2.73
N PRO A 246 -16.27 -9.57 -3.96
CA PRO A 246 -15.27 -9.79 -5.00
C PRO A 246 -13.89 -9.26 -4.63
N GLU A 247 -13.83 -8.05 -4.05
CA GLU A 247 -12.57 -7.41 -3.70
C GLU A 247 -11.93 -8.08 -2.46
N LEU A 248 -12.73 -8.40 -1.44
CA LEU A 248 -12.28 -9.17 -0.27
C LEU A 248 -11.79 -10.58 -0.65
N SER A 249 -12.43 -11.22 -1.63
CA SER A 249 -11.98 -12.52 -2.15
C SER A 249 -10.61 -12.42 -2.83
N ALA A 250 -10.39 -11.36 -3.62
CA ALA A 250 -9.09 -11.11 -4.25
C ALA A 250 -8.00 -10.83 -3.20
N LEU A 251 -8.30 -9.99 -2.20
CA LEU A 251 -7.35 -9.67 -1.12
C LEU A 251 -7.01 -10.89 -0.25
N ALA A 252 -7.98 -11.74 0.08
CA ALA A 252 -7.74 -12.98 0.82
C ALA A 252 -6.90 -13.99 0.00
N ALA A 253 -7.06 -14.01 -1.33
CA ALA A 253 -6.24 -14.85 -2.20
C ALA A 253 -4.82 -14.31 -2.36
N GLU A 254 -4.64 -13.00 -2.45
CA GLU A 254 -3.33 -12.33 -2.56
C GLU A 254 -2.55 -12.36 -1.23
N HIS A 255 -3.27 -12.32 -0.10
CA HIS A 255 -2.68 -12.30 1.24
C HIS A 255 -3.25 -13.43 2.12
N PRO A 256 -2.90 -14.70 1.83
CA PRO A 256 -3.51 -15.88 2.45
C PRO A 256 -3.27 -16.04 3.95
N LEU A 257 -2.26 -15.34 4.50
CA LEU A 257 -1.94 -15.36 5.94
C LEU A 257 -2.48 -14.13 6.69
N ARG A 258 -3.16 -13.20 6.01
CA ARG A 258 -3.79 -12.04 6.65
C ARG A 258 -5.21 -12.37 7.08
N GLU A 259 -5.34 -12.82 8.31
CA GLU A 259 -6.60 -13.23 8.93
C GLU A 259 -7.73 -12.18 8.85
N SER A 260 -7.40 -10.88 8.84
CA SER A 260 -8.36 -9.78 8.78
C SER A 260 -9.22 -9.82 7.51
N TYR A 261 -8.61 -10.04 6.34
CA TYR A 261 -9.36 -10.13 5.07
C TYR A 261 -10.27 -11.35 5.02
N HIS A 262 -9.82 -12.50 5.54
CA HIS A 262 -10.65 -13.69 5.65
C HIS A 262 -11.83 -13.46 6.60
N ARG A 263 -11.61 -12.84 7.76
CA ARG A 263 -12.68 -12.46 8.69
C ARG A 263 -13.72 -11.57 8.00
N GLN A 264 -13.27 -10.53 7.31
CA GLN A 264 -14.15 -9.59 6.60
C GLN A 264 -14.95 -10.31 5.50
N LEU A 265 -14.29 -11.18 4.73
CA LEU A 265 -14.94 -11.99 3.71
C LEU A 265 -16.00 -12.93 4.30
N MET A 266 -15.70 -13.59 5.43
CA MET A 266 -16.67 -14.44 6.14
C MET A 266 -17.92 -13.66 6.55
N LEU A 267 -17.74 -12.46 7.11
CA LEU A 267 -18.86 -11.60 7.53
C LEU A 267 -19.67 -11.09 6.33
N ALA A 268 -19.01 -10.68 5.25
CA ALA A 268 -19.69 -10.23 4.03
C ALA A 268 -20.52 -11.36 3.37
N LEU A 269 -19.94 -12.57 3.26
CA LEU A 269 -20.64 -13.75 2.75
C LEU A 269 -21.81 -14.15 3.66
N HIS A 270 -21.61 -14.10 4.97
CA HIS A 270 -22.67 -14.44 5.92
C HIS A 270 -23.87 -13.49 5.81
N ARG A 271 -23.63 -12.18 5.77
CA ARG A 271 -24.68 -11.15 5.67
C ARG A 271 -25.42 -11.15 4.34
N THR A 272 -24.85 -11.77 3.32
CA THR A 272 -25.48 -11.99 2.01
C THR A 272 -26.19 -13.34 1.90
N GLY A 273 -26.30 -14.10 3.00
CA GLY A 273 -26.96 -15.41 3.04
C GLY A 273 -26.11 -16.58 2.53
N ARG A 274 -24.83 -16.35 2.22
CA ARG A 274 -23.89 -17.34 1.67
C ARG A 274 -23.11 -18.05 2.79
N GLN A 275 -23.83 -18.58 3.78
CA GLN A 275 -23.25 -19.17 4.99
C GLN A 275 -22.28 -20.32 4.70
N ALA A 276 -22.62 -21.21 3.76
CA ALA A 276 -21.76 -22.34 3.39
C ALA A 276 -20.39 -21.89 2.85
N GLU A 277 -20.36 -20.80 2.09
CA GLU A 277 -19.13 -20.23 1.55
C GLU A 277 -18.31 -19.54 2.66
N ALA A 278 -18.96 -18.83 3.58
CA ALA A 278 -18.30 -18.25 4.75
C ALA A 278 -17.63 -19.33 5.62
N LEU A 279 -18.28 -20.49 5.82
CA LEU A 279 -17.69 -21.62 6.55
C LEU A 279 -16.54 -22.28 5.78
N ALA A 280 -16.61 -22.32 4.45
CA ALA A 280 -15.50 -22.79 3.61
C ALA A 280 -14.26 -21.89 3.76
N VAL A 281 -14.43 -20.56 3.72
CA VAL A 281 -13.34 -19.59 3.94
C VAL A 281 -12.63 -19.82 5.28
N HIS A 282 -13.38 -20.03 6.37
CA HIS A 282 -12.81 -20.32 7.68
C HIS A 282 -12.00 -21.62 7.69
N ARG A 283 -12.56 -22.70 7.13
CA ARG A 283 -11.87 -23.99 7.07
C ARG A 283 -10.57 -23.88 6.28
N ASP A 284 -10.61 -23.23 5.11
CA ASP A 284 -9.45 -23.11 4.24
C ASP A 284 -8.36 -22.24 4.87
N LEU A 285 -8.72 -21.14 5.55
CA LEU A 285 -7.77 -20.34 6.34
C LEU A 285 -7.15 -21.17 7.48
N ARG A 286 -7.98 -21.88 8.26
CA ARG A 286 -7.50 -22.68 9.38
C ARG A 286 -6.50 -23.73 8.93
N THR A 287 -6.80 -24.46 7.86
CA THR A 287 -5.89 -25.45 7.29
C THR A 287 -4.55 -24.82 6.97
N ARG A 288 -4.53 -23.67 6.27
CA ARG A 288 -3.28 -22.97 5.92
C ARG A 288 -2.49 -22.50 7.14
N LEU A 289 -3.14 -21.89 8.14
CA LEU A 289 -2.46 -21.43 9.35
C LEU A 289 -1.84 -22.58 10.13
N VAL A 290 -2.53 -23.71 10.23
CA VAL A 290 -2.02 -24.91 10.92
C VAL A 290 -0.88 -25.54 10.12
N GLU A 291 -1.00 -25.66 8.79
CA GLU A 291 0.01 -26.29 7.94
C GLU A 291 1.28 -25.43 7.78
N GLU A 292 1.14 -24.12 7.58
CA GLU A 292 2.28 -23.23 7.29
C GLU A 292 2.92 -22.64 8.55
N LEU A 293 2.12 -22.33 9.57
CA LEU A 293 2.59 -21.61 10.77
C LEU A 293 2.45 -22.43 12.06
N GLY A 294 1.72 -23.55 12.05
CA GLY A 294 1.46 -24.35 13.25
C GLY A 294 0.58 -23.66 14.29
N VAL A 295 -0.22 -22.67 13.87
CA VAL A 295 -1.09 -21.87 14.76
C VAL A 295 -2.55 -22.02 14.40
N GLU A 296 -3.41 -21.83 15.39
CA GLU A 296 -4.87 -21.77 15.20
C GLU A 296 -5.32 -20.33 14.88
N PRO A 297 -6.49 -20.14 14.22
CA PRO A 297 -7.03 -18.82 13.94
C PRO A 297 -7.20 -17.96 15.20
N GLY A 298 -6.89 -16.68 15.06
CA GLY A 298 -6.98 -15.68 16.11
C GLY A 298 -8.41 -15.42 16.61
N PRO A 299 -8.57 -14.69 17.73
CA PRO A 299 -9.87 -14.43 18.35
C PRO A 299 -10.88 -13.80 17.39
N ALA A 300 -10.47 -12.83 16.59
CA ALA A 300 -11.36 -12.11 15.68
C ALA A 300 -11.97 -13.02 14.59
N VAL A 301 -11.20 -13.98 14.07
CA VAL A 301 -11.69 -14.97 13.09
C VAL A 301 -12.63 -15.97 13.75
N ARG A 302 -12.29 -16.43 14.97
CA ARG A 302 -13.15 -17.36 15.73
C ARG A 302 -14.49 -16.71 16.12
N GLU A 303 -14.49 -15.44 16.49
CA GLU A 303 -15.71 -14.67 16.76
C GLU A 303 -16.60 -14.58 15.53
N ALA A 304 -16.02 -14.23 14.37
CA ALA A 304 -16.75 -14.23 13.11
C ALA A 304 -17.30 -15.64 12.78
N HIS A 305 -16.51 -16.71 12.97
CA HIS A 305 -16.98 -18.07 12.76
C HIS A 305 -18.21 -18.41 13.63
N VAL A 306 -18.21 -18.02 14.90
CA VAL A 306 -19.35 -18.21 15.80
C VAL A 306 -20.57 -17.39 15.36
N GLU A 307 -20.38 -16.15 14.88
CA GLU A 307 -21.45 -15.34 14.28
C GLU A 307 -22.07 -16.07 13.08
N VAL A 308 -21.25 -16.56 12.15
CA VAL A 308 -21.70 -17.32 10.97
C VAL A 308 -22.48 -18.57 11.37
N LEU A 309 -22.08 -19.29 12.42
CA LEU A 309 -22.80 -20.47 12.91
C LEU A 309 -24.17 -20.09 13.49
N ARG A 310 -24.23 -19.06 14.34
CA ARG A 310 -25.47 -18.63 15.01
C ARG A 310 -26.51 -18.09 14.03
N GLY A 311 -26.08 -17.42 12.96
CA GLY A 311 -26.99 -16.92 11.94
C GLY A 311 -27.66 -18.02 11.09
N GLY A 312 -27.23 -19.28 11.20
CA GLY A 312 -27.92 -20.44 10.64
C GLY A 312 -29.12 -20.93 11.45
N ASP A 313 -29.17 -20.63 12.75
CA ASP A 313 -30.21 -21.13 13.66
C ASP A 313 -31.45 -20.22 13.74
N GLY A 314 -31.41 -19.04 13.13
CA GLY A 314 -32.49 -18.03 13.16
C GLY A 314 -33.43 -18.00 11.94
N GLY A 315 -33.11 -18.72 10.86
CA GLY A 315 -33.85 -18.66 9.57
C GLY A 315 -35.09 -19.56 9.47
N GLY A 316 -35.44 -20.31 10.51
CA GLY A 316 -36.48 -21.35 10.46
C GLY A 316 -37.89 -20.95 10.91
N ARG A 317 -38.16 -19.70 11.31
CA ARG A 317 -39.48 -19.31 11.86
C ARG A 317 -39.97 -17.94 11.38
N ALA A 318 -40.17 -17.80 10.07
CA ALA A 318 -41.01 -16.76 9.50
C ALA A 318 -41.58 -17.22 8.15
N GLY A 319 -42.42 -18.26 8.17
CA GLY A 319 -43.03 -18.79 6.94
C GLY A 319 -43.88 -20.04 7.13
N ALA A 320 -44.45 -20.28 8.31
CA ALA A 320 -45.35 -21.40 8.56
C ALA A 320 -46.64 -20.91 9.20
N ASP A 321 -47.34 -20.00 8.52
CA ASP A 321 -48.80 -19.97 8.57
C ASP A 321 -49.38 -19.33 7.31
N ARG A 322 -49.65 -20.18 6.31
CA ARG A 322 -50.88 -20.17 5.51
C ARG A 322 -50.88 -21.39 4.60
N GLY A 323 -51.73 -22.35 4.93
CA GLY A 323 -51.92 -23.61 4.20
C GLY A 323 -52.75 -23.48 2.92
N GLY A 324 -52.88 -24.63 2.24
CA GLY A 324 -53.75 -24.89 1.09
C GLY A 324 -52.97 -25.06 -0.22
N GLU A 325 -52.29 -26.18 -0.49
CA GLU A 325 -52.82 -27.50 -0.90
C GLU A 325 -52.93 -27.68 -2.45
N THR A 326 -52.10 -28.62 -2.94
CA THR A 326 -52.14 -29.42 -4.18
C THR A 326 -52.11 -28.75 -5.56
N ASP A 327 -51.03 -28.98 -6.32
CA ASP A 327 -51.12 -29.96 -7.41
C ASP A 327 -49.76 -30.63 -7.71
N ARG A 328 -49.81 -31.92 -8.02
CA ARG A 328 -48.67 -32.78 -8.34
C ARG A 328 -48.41 -32.76 -9.85
N ALA A 329 -47.18 -32.46 -10.27
CA ALA A 329 -46.63 -33.04 -11.49
C ALA A 329 -45.11 -33.15 -11.36
N ALA A 330 -44.63 -34.40 -11.46
CA ALA A 330 -43.23 -34.76 -11.50
C ALA A 330 -42.57 -34.33 -12.81
N THR A 331 -41.32 -33.86 -12.76
CA THR A 331 -40.32 -34.14 -13.81
C THR A 331 -38.93 -34.10 -13.19
N THR A 332 -38.23 -35.20 -13.42
CA THR A 332 -36.85 -35.54 -13.09
C THR A 332 -35.82 -34.62 -13.74
N GLY A 333 -34.78 -34.25 -13.00
CA GLY A 333 -33.55 -33.69 -13.59
C GLY A 333 -32.60 -33.08 -12.56
N ARG A 334 -31.52 -33.79 -12.20
CA ARG A 334 -30.37 -33.29 -11.44
C ARG A 334 -29.10 -34.01 -11.97
N PRO A 335 -27.88 -33.45 -11.88
CA PRO A 335 -27.47 -32.07 -11.56
C PRO A 335 -26.58 -31.42 -12.66
N ALA A 336 -26.46 -30.08 -12.63
CA ALA A 336 -25.35 -29.36 -13.25
C ALA A 336 -24.52 -28.61 -12.20
N LYS A 337 -23.31 -29.15 -12.01
CA LYS A 337 -21.99 -28.57 -11.66
C LYS A 337 -21.85 -27.52 -10.53
N ALA A 338 -21.09 -27.97 -9.53
CA ALA A 338 -20.26 -27.16 -8.65
C ALA A 338 -19.24 -26.34 -9.46
N VAL A 339 -19.06 -25.09 -9.05
CA VAL A 339 -17.93 -24.24 -9.43
C VAL A 339 -16.71 -24.66 -8.61
N ASP A 340 -15.67 -25.06 -9.33
CA ASP A 340 -14.38 -25.51 -8.84
C ASP A 340 -13.46 -24.30 -8.62
N PHE A 341 -13.08 -24.03 -7.37
CA PHE A 341 -11.97 -23.10 -7.07
C PHE A 341 -10.67 -23.89 -7.24
N GLY A 342 -10.25 -23.98 -8.50
CA GLY A 342 -9.05 -24.70 -8.91
C GLY A 342 -7.79 -24.15 -8.23
N ALA A 343 -7.16 -25.02 -7.47
CA ALA A 343 -5.77 -24.93 -7.06
C ALA A 343 -4.85 -24.85 -8.29
N ALA A 344 -4.02 -23.82 -8.35
CA ALA A 344 -2.91 -23.73 -9.30
C ALA A 344 -1.60 -23.56 -8.52
N SER A 345 -0.95 -24.69 -8.21
CA SER A 345 0.46 -24.71 -7.80
C SER A 345 1.11 -25.97 -8.38
N GLU A 346 1.47 -25.92 -9.66
CA GLU A 346 2.51 -26.76 -10.22
C GLU A 346 3.49 -25.94 -11.06
N ARG A 347 4.58 -25.57 -10.38
CA ARG A 347 5.97 -25.77 -10.77
C ARG A 347 6.25 -26.07 -12.25
N SER A 348 6.94 -25.15 -12.91
CA SER A 348 8.00 -25.41 -13.91
C SER A 348 8.67 -24.08 -14.25
N ARG A 349 9.98 -23.88 -14.41
CA ARG A 349 11.20 -24.71 -14.42
C ARG A 349 12.37 -23.71 -14.43
N SER A 350 13.54 -24.09 -13.90
CA SER A 350 14.79 -23.68 -14.54
C SER A 350 15.83 -24.77 -14.37
N ALA A 351 16.16 -25.40 -15.48
CA ALA A 351 17.17 -26.43 -15.61
C ALA A 351 18.57 -25.79 -15.66
N ALA A 352 19.48 -26.30 -14.83
CA ALA A 352 20.91 -26.04 -14.92
C ALA A 352 21.57 -27.04 -15.89
N PRO A 353 22.66 -26.65 -16.58
CA PRO A 353 23.33 -27.51 -17.56
C PRO A 353 24.24 -28.55 -16.89
N GLY A 354 24.38 -29.69 -17.56
CA GLY A 354 25.00 -30.92 -17.06
C GLY A 354 26.52 -30.87 -16.84
N ALA A 355 26.96 -31.66 -15.87
CA ALA A 355 28.35 -32.07 -15.69
C ALA A 355 28.60 -33.41 -16.43
N PRO A 356 29.83 -33.64 -16.94
CA PRO A 356 30.13 -34.76 -17.82
C PRO A 356 30.39 -36.06 -17.05
N ARG A 357 29.96 -37.18 -17.63
CA ARG A 357 30.40 -38.53 -17.26
C ARG A 357 31.73 -38.83 -17.95
N ALA A 358 32.72 -39.20 -17.16
CA ALA A 358 33.92 -39.88 -17.63
C ALA A 358 33.55 -41.31 -18.04
N ASP A 359 33.80 -41.65 -19.30
CA ASP A 359 34.05 -43.03 -19.68
C ASP A 359 35.22 -43.03 -20.65
N ALA A 360 36.19 -43.88 -20.34
CA ALA A 360 37.53 -43.89 -20.92
C ALA A 360 37.62 -45.04 -21.92
N THR A 361 37.68 -44.71 -23.21
CA THR A 361 38.13 -45.63 -24.24
C THR A 361 38.85 -44.87 -25.35
N ARG A 362 40.18 -44.89 -25.25
CA ARG A 362 41.11 -45.34 -26.30
C ARG A 362 40.95 -44.67 -27.68
N GLU A 363 41.81 -43.69 -27.98
CA GLU A 363 42.10 -43.29 -29.35
C GLU A 363 43.61 -43.29 -29.61
N ASP A 364 43.91 -43.90 -30.76
CA ASP A 364 45.20 -44.13 -31.36
C ASP A 364 45.97 -42.83 -31.65
N ALA A 365 47.29 -42.96 -31.63
CA ALA A 365 48.24 -41.90 -31.99
C ALA A 365 48.20 -41.58 -33.49
N PRO A 366 48.34 -40.30 -33.89
CA PRO A 366 48.82 -39.96 -35.23
C PRO A 366 50.35 -39.81 -35.23
N GLN A 367 50.95 -40.49 -36.19
CA GLN A 367 52.35 -40.41 -36.57
C GLN A 367 52.67 -39.05 -37.22
N SER A 368 53.89 -38.57 -36.95
CA SER A 368 54.85 -38.00 -37.93
C SER A 368 55.18 -36.50 -37.86
N ARG A 369 56.51 -36.28 -37.79
CA ARG A 369 57.34 -35.08 -38.10
C ARG A 369 57.38 -34.04 -36.97
N THR A 370 58.54 -33.68 -36.39
CA THR A 370 59.95 -33.70 -36.84
C THR A 370 60.86 -33.85 -35.63
#